data_AF-A0Q1L1-F1
#
_entry.id   AF-A0Q1L1-F1
#
_cell.length_a   1.000
_cell.length_b   1.000
_cell.length_c   1.000
_cell.angle_alpha   90.00
_cell.angle_beta   90.00
_cell.angle_gamma   90.00
#
_symmetry.space_group_name_H-M   'P 1'
#
loop_
_entity.id
_entity.type
_entity.pdbx_description
1 polymer ?
#
loop_
_entity_poly.entity_id
_entity_poly.type
_entity_poly.pdbx_seq_one_letter_code
_entity_poly.pdbx_strand_id
1 'polypeptide(L)'
;MSFIILIGVFIIQFQQVGNIDFCKNLIGIIAIIIAAFAYPLGNRKMMEVCDGKFNTFQRVFGMTIASMPFWIILSIFGVIKTGFPQQNQVVQALLVAIFSGIIATVLFFKATDLVREDSSKIAVVETTQAGEVVFTIIGEVLVLNGTMPSFIAGVGIVLVIIGMMLNNLVSDK
;
A
#
# COMPACT_ATOMS: atom_id res chain seq x y z
N MET A 1 -8.01 11.01 14.21
CA MET A 1 -7.67 9.58 14.28
C MET A 1 -6.46 9.24 13.42
N SER A 2 -6.41 9.65 12.16
CA SER A 2 -5.29 9.39 11.23
C SER A 2 -3.92 9.87 11.74
N PHE A 3 -3.86 10.90 12.59
CA PHE A 3 -2.61 11.34 13.23
C PHE A 3 -2.02 10.31 14.21
N ILE A 4 -2.87 9.56 14.93
CA ILE A 4 -2.43 8.50 15.84
C ILE A 4 -1.80 7.35 15.04
N ILE A 5 -2.43 7.00 13.92
CA ILE A 5 -1.91 5.99 12.98
C ILE A 5 -0.56 6.45 12.44
N LEU A 6 -0.44 7.73 12.03
CA LEU A 6 0.78 8.30 11.49
C LEU A 6 1.93 8.27 12.50
N ILE A 7 1.67 8.61 13.77
CA ILE A 7 2.65 8.46 14.87
C ILE A 7 3.06 7.00 15.01
N GLY A 8 2.10 6.07 15.06
CA GLY A 8 2.37 4.64 15.20
C GLY A 8 3.27 4.11 14.08
N VAL A 9 2.96 4.44 12.83
CA VAL A 9 3.78 4.08 11.66
C VAL A 9 5.16 4.71 11.74
N PHE A 10 5.27 5.99 12.15
CA PHE A 10 6.56 6.66 12.28
C PHE A 10 7.46 5.98 13.33
N ILE A 11 6.89 5.60 14.48
CA ILE A 11 7.61 4.88 15.55
C ILE A 11 8.15 3.54 15.04
N ILE A 12 7.33 2.78 14.31
CA ILE A 12 7.74 1.49 13.71
C ILE A 12 8.90 1.72 12.74
N GLN A 13 8.76 2.68 11.82
CA GLN A 13 9.75 2.93 10.78
C GLN A 13 11.05 3.50 11.33
N PHE A 14 11.00 4.39 12.32
CA PHE A 14 12.18 5.00 12.91
C PHE A 14 13.16 3.96 13.49
N GLN A 15 12.66 2.83 14.00
CA GLN A 15 13.52 1.75 14.48
C GLN A 15 14.20 0.96 13.36
N GLN A 16 13.61 0.91 12.17
CA GLN A 16 14.16 0.18 11.01
C GLN A 16 15.16 1.03 10.21
N VAL A 17 15.19 2.35 10.42
CA VAL A 17 16.16 3.26 9.80
C VAL A 17 17.54 3.07 10.45
N GLY A 18 18.35 2.17 9.87
CA GLY A 18 19.78 2.05 10.20
C GLY A 18 20.63 3.24 9.75
N ASN A 19 21.96 3.11 9.81
CA ASN A 19 22.93 4.08 9.27
C ASN A 19 22.86 4.12 7.72
N ILE A 20 21.96 4.93 7.17
CA ILE A 20 21.76 5.06 5.71
C ILE A 20 22.04 6.49 5.26
N ASP A 21 22.70 6.61 4.10
CA ASP A 21 23.11 7.86 3.45
C ASP A 21 21.90 8.78 3.13
N PHE A 22 21.83 9.92 3.81
CA PHE A 22 20.68 10.84 3.83
C PHE A 22 20.27 11.32 2.42
N CYS A 23 21.23 11.53 1.53
CA CYS A 23 20.98 12.06 0.19
C CYS A 23 20.27 11.06 -0.74
N LYS A 24 20.61 9.76 -0.66
CA LYS A 24 19.91 8.71 -1.43
C LYS A 24 18.50 8.47 -0.90
N ASN A 25 18.28 8.68 0.40
CA ASN A 25 16.96 8.59 1.01
C ASN A 25 16.02 9.71 0.55
N LEU A 26 16.51 10.91 0.24
CA LEU A 26 15.63 12.04 -0.12
C LEU A 26 14.81 11.76 -1.39
N ILE A 27 15.43 11.17 -2.42
CA ILE A 27 14.72 10.81 -3.67
C ILE A 27 13.65 9.74 -3.38
N GLY A 28 13.98 8.74 -2.55
CA GLY A 28 13.03 7.71 -2.13
C GLY A 28 11.85 8.30 -1.35
N ILE A 29 12.12 9.20 -0.40
CA ILE A 29 11.10 9.90 0.39
C ILE A 29 10.18 10.72 -0.53
N ILE A 30 10.74 11.50 -1.47
CA ILE A 30 9.95 12.28 -2.42
C ILE A 30 9.07 11.36 -3.27
N ALA A 31 9.62 10.24 -3.78
CA ALA A 31 8.86 9.28 -4.56
C ALA A 31 7.71 8.65 -3.76
N ILE A 32 7.94 8.32 -2.49
CA ILE A 32 6.91 7.79 -1.57
C ILE A 32 5.81 8.83 -1.34
N ILE A 33 6.18 10.10 -1.10
CA ILE A 33 5.21 11.19 -0.93
C ILE A 33 4.35 11.33 -2.20
N ILE A 34 4.97 11.37 -3.38
CA ILE A 34 4.23 11.43 -4.65
C ILE A 34 3.29 10.24 -4.80
N ALA A 35 3.75 9.02 -4.50
CA ALA A 35 2.94 7.81 -4.58
C ALA A 35 1.73 7.85 -3.63
N ALA A 36 1.92 8.34 -2.41
CA ALA A 36 0.87 8.45 -1.40
C ALA A 36 -0.30 9.36 -1.84
N PHE A 37 -0.04 10.37 -2.68
CA PHE A 37 -1.09 11.19 -3.29
C PHE A 37 -1.60 10.59 -4.61
N ALA A 38 -0.70 10.09 -5.46
CA ALA A 38 -1.04 9.60 -6.79
C ALA A 38 -1.97 8.38 -6.73
N TYR A 39 -1.77 7.48 -5.77
CA TYR A 39 -2.57 6.25 -5.66
C TYR A 39 -4.05 6.52 -5.32
N PRO A 40 -4.42 7.22 -4.23
CA PRO A 40 -5.82 7.54 -3.94
C PRO A 40 -6.44 8.43 -5.03
N LEU A 41 -5.67 9.41 -5.53
CA LEU A 41 -6.14 10.32 -6.59
C LEU A 41 -6.48 9.56 -7.87
N GLY A 42 -5.64 8.60 -8.27
CA GLY A 42 -5.86 7.77 -9.45
C GLY A 42 -7.16 6.98 -9.34
N ASN A 43 -7.39 6.30 -8.21
CA ASN A 43 -8.62 5.55 -7.98
C ASN A 43 -9.87 6.46 -8.03
N ARG A 44 -9.83 7.62 -7.36
CA ARG A 44 -10.95 8.57 -7.33
C ARG A 44 -11.30 9.14 -8.71
N LYS A 45 -10.28 9.57 -9.47
CA LYS A 45 -10.48 10.04 -10.85
C LYS A 45 -11.05 8.95 -11.75
N MET A 46 -10.63 7.69 -11.58
CA MET A 46 -11.20 6.58 -12.35
C MET A 46 -12.65 6.30 -11.97
N MET A 47 -13.03 6.44 -10.69
CA MET A 47 -14.44 6.34 -10.29
C MET A 47 -15.30 7.43 -10.93
N GLU A 48 -14.79 8.67 -10.97
CA GLU A 48 -15.46 9.83 -11.57
C GLU A 48 -15.57 9.71 -13.10
N VAL A 49 -14.45 9.47 -13.79
CA VAL A 49 -14.41 9.41 -15.26
C VAL A 49 -15.18 8.21 -15.82
N CYS A 50 -15.11 7.06 -15.15
CA CYS A 50 -15.86 5.88 -15.59
C CYS A 50 -17.35 5.98 -15.26
N ASP A 51 -17.76 6.78 -14.28
CA ASP A 51 -19.16 7.06 -13.92
C ASP A 51 -20.08 5.82 -13.92
N GLY A 52 -19.62 4.73 -13.30
CA GLY A 52 -20.35 3.45 -13.23
C GLY A 52 -20.46 2.66 -14.55
N LYS A 53 -19.94 3.16 -15.68
CA LYS A 53 -19.92 2.45 -16.98
C LYS A 53 -19.05 1.19 -16.95
N PHE A 54 -18.02 1.20 -16.10
CA PHE A 54 -17.12 0.07 -15.91
C PHE A 54 -17.12 -0.37 -14.46
N ASN A 55 -17.20 -1.68 -14.25
CA ASN A 55 -17.07 -2.25 -12.92
C ASN A 55 -15.60 -2.20 -12.45
N THR A 56 -15.38 -2.47 -11.16
CA THR A 56 -14.05 -2.41 -10.53
C THR A 56 -12.99 -3.24 -11.28
N PHE A 57 -13.31 -4.48 -11.68
CA PHE A 57 -12.39 -5.34 -12.41
C PHE A 57 -11.98 -4.75 -13.76
N GLN A 58 -12.94 -4.23 -14.53
CA GLN A 58 -12.69 -3.58 -15.82
C GLN A 58 -11.82 -2.34 -15.67
N ARG A 59 -12.06 -1.52 -14.64
CA ARG A 59 -11.22 -0.34 -14.35
C ARG A 59 -9.79 -0.76 -14.01
N VAL A 60 -9.62 -1.74 -13.12
CA VAL A 60 -8.28 -2.26 -12.74
C VAL A 60 -7.56 -2.80 -13.98
N PHE A 61 -8.24 -3.61 -14.80
CA PHE A 61 -7.67 -4.11 -16.04
C PHE A 61 -7.25 -2.98 -17.00
N GLY A 62 -8.11 -1.98 -17.20
CA GLY A 62 -7.81 -0.83 -18.05
C GLY A 62 -6.61 -0.03 -17.54
N MET A 63 -6.53 0.22 -16.23
CA MET A 63 -5.39 0.88 -15.59
C MET A 63 -4.10 0.07 -15.78
N THR A 64 -4.16 -1.25 -15.61
CA THR A 64 -3.01 -2.14 -15.82
C THR A 64 -2.51 -2.04 -17.26
N ILE A 65 -3.38 -2.19 -18.26
CA ILE A 65 -3.00 -2.07 -19.68
C ILE A 65 -2.39 -0.71 -19.97
N ALA A 66 -3.02 0.38 -19.51
CA ALA A 66 -2.52 1.74 -19.73
C ALA A 66 -1.13 1.96 -19.12
N SER A 67 -0.80 1.26 -18.04
CA SER A 67 0.53 1.32 -17.40
C SER A 67 1.58 0.38 -18.02
N MET A 68 1.17 -0.62 -18.81
CA MET A 68 2.10 -1.62 -19.39
C MET A 68 3.27 -1.00 -20.17
N PRO A 69 3.09 0.03 -21.02
CA PRO A 69 4.21 0.63 -21.75
C PRO A 69 5.33 1.13 -20.82
N PHE A 70 4.96 1.78 -19.72
CA PHE A 70 5.91 2.26 -18.71
C PHE A 70 6.68 1.09 -18.08
N TRP A 71 5.96 0.04 -17.65
CA TRP A 71 6.58 -1.12 -17.01
C TRP A 71 7.46 -1.94 -17.95
N ILE A 72 7.08 -2.07 -19.22
CA ILE A 72 7.89 -2.73 -20.25
C ILE A 72 9.21 -1.96 -20.43
N ILE A 73 9.16 -0.64 -20.60
CA ILE A 73 10.36 0.19 -20.73
C ILE A 73 11.26 0.02 -19.49
N LEU A 74 10.69 0.11 -18.29
CA LEU A 74 11.44 -0.06 -17.05
C LEU A 74 12.07 -1.46 -16.94
N SER A 75 11.36 -2.50 -17.36
CA SER A 75 11.87 -3.88 -17.35
C SER A 75 13.06 -4.06 -18.29
N ILE A 76 13.03 -3.45 -19.48
CA ILE A 76 14.14 -3.46 -20.44
C ILE A 76 15.37 -2.77 -19.83
N PHE A 77 15.17 -1.58 -19.24
CA PHE A 77 16.25 -0.88 -18.54
C PHE A 77 16.83 -1.71 -17.40
N GLY A 78 15.98 -2.37 -16.61
CA GLY A 78 16.39 -3.25 -15.52
C GLY A 78 17.24 -4.43 -15.98
N VAL A 79 16.79 -5.13 -17.04
CA VAL A 79 17.54 -6.27 -17.63
C VAL A 79 18.88 -5.81 -18.19
N ILE A 80 18.93 -4.66 -18.88
CA ILE A 80 20.19 -4.12 -19.41
C ILE A 80 21.18 -3.80 -18.29
N LYS A 81 20.70 -3.31 -17.14
CA LYS A 81 21.57 -2.89 -16.02
C LYS A 81 21.97 -4.02 -15.08
N THR A 82 21.09 -4.99 -14.85
CA THR A 82 21.25 -5.99 -13.78
C THR A 82 21.14 -7.44 -14.25
N GLY A 83 20.82 -7.68 -15.52
CA GLY A 83 20.58 -9.02 -16.07
C GLY A 83 19.16 -9.52 -15.78
N PHE A 84 18.90 -10.79 -16.11
CA PHE A 84 17.62 -11.42 -15.82
C PHE A 84 17.46 -11.76 -14.33
N PRO A 85 16.25 -11.64 -13.76
CA PRO A 85 15.99 -12.03 -12.38
C PRO A 85 16.16 -13.54 -12.17
N GLN A 86 16.46 -13.93 -10.95
CA GLN A 86 16.53 -15.35 -10.58
C GLN A 86 15.12 -15.98 -10.56
N GLN A 87 15.04 -17.29 -10.79
CA GLN A 87 13.76 -18.01 -10.80
C GLN A 87 12.95 -17.81 -9.52
N ASN A 88 13.60 -17.80 -8.35
CA ASN A 88 12.93 -17.54 -7.07
C ASN A 88 12.30 -16.14 -7.00
N GLN A 89 12.96 -15.12 -7.56
CA GLN A 89 12.42 -13.76 -7.61
C GLN A 89 11.20 -13.68 -8.51
N VAL A 90 11.19 -14.40 -9.64
CA VAL A 90 10.04 -14.47 -10.55
C VAL A 90 8.84 -15.11 -9.86
N VAL A 91 9.04 -16.21 -9.14
CA VAL A 91 7.97 -16.87 -8.39
C VAL A 91 7.43 -15.97 -7.28
N GLN A 92 8.30 -15.30 -6.53
CA GLN A 92 7.87 -14.35 -5.49
C GLN A 92 7.10 -13.16 -6.08
N ALA A 93 7.58 -12.59 -7.20
CA ALA A 93 6.88 -11.50 -7.89
C ALA A 93 5.50 -11.93 -8.41
N LEU A 94 5.37 -13.17 -8.90
CA LEU A 94 4.09 -13.74 -9.32
C LEU A 94 3.11 -13.86 -8.14
N LEU A 95 3.58 -14.35 -6.99
CA LEU A 95 2.75 -14.45 -5.78
C LEU A 95 2.28 -13.06 -5.34
N VAL A 96 3.17 -12.07 -5.29
CA VAL A 96 2.81 -10.68 -4.96
C VAL A 96 1.80 -10.13 -5.97
N ALA A 97 2.00 -10.36 -7.27
CA ALA A 97 1.07 -9.90 -8.31
C ALA A 97 -0.34 -10.50 -8.14
N ILE A 98 -0.45 -11.78 -7.79
CA ILE A 98 -1.75 -12.44 -7.57
C ILE A 98 -2.42 -11.92 -6.30
N PHE A 99 -1.73 -12.00 -5.15
CA PHE A 99 -2.34 -11.69 -3.86
C PHE A 99 -2.53 -10.19 -3.65
N SER A 100 -1.49 -9.38 -3.86
CA SER A 100 -1.55 -7.93 -3.69
C SER A 100 -2.15 -7.24 -4.91
N GLY A 101 -1.68 -7.60 -6.10
CA GLY A 101 -2.04 -6.91 -7.34
C GLY A 101 -3.47 -7.20 -7.80
N ILE A 102 -3.91 -8.45 -7.79
CA ILE A 102 -5.24 -8.84 -8.28
C ILE A 102 -6.24 -8.88 -7.13
N ILE A 103 -6.00 -9.73 -6.12
CA ILE A 103 -7.01 -10.00 -5.09
C ILE A 103 -7.21 -8.77 -4.19
N ALA A 104 -6.15 -8.32 -3.51
CA ALA A 104 -6.26 -7.23 -2.55
C ALA A 104 -6.67 -5.90 -3.21
N THR A 105 -6.02 -5.53 -4.32
CA THR A 105 -6.34 -4.27 -5.02
C THR A 105 -7.77 -4.22 -5.54
N VAL A 106 -8.28 -5.31 -6.13
CA VAL A 106 -9.66 -5.33 -6.62
C VAL A 106 -10.66 -5.28 -5.47
N LEU A 107 -10.43 -6.03 -4.38
CA LEU A 107 -11.29 -5.97 -3.19
C LEU A 107 -11.30 -4.57 -2.58
N PHE A 108 -10.14 -3.94 -2.48
CA PHE A 108 -9.99 -2.58 -1.96
C PHE A 108 -10.71 -1.56 -2.84
N PHE A 109 -10.48 -1.58 -4.16
CA PHE A 109 -11.18 -0.68 -5.08
C PHE A 109 -12.68 -0.96 -5.14
N LYS A 110 -13.11 -2.20 -4.91
CA LYS A 110 -14.53 -2.53 -4.82
C LYS A 110 -15.14 -1.93 -3.57
N ALA A 111 -14.45 -2.03 -2.43
CA ALA A 111 -14.88 -1.41 -1.18
C ALA A 111 -15.01 0.11 -1.32
N THR A 112 -14.03 0.79 -1.92
CA THR A 112 -14.12 2.25 -2.17
C THR A 112 -15.24 2.62 -3.13
N ASP A 113 -15.51 1.77 -4.13
CA ASP A 113 -16.59 1.98 -5.11
C ASP A 113 -17.97 1.86 -4.48
N LEU A 114 -18.15 0.97 -3.50
CA LEU A 114 -19.42 0.80 -2.77
C LEU A 114 -19.81 2.03 -1.93
N VAL A 115 -18.82 2.82 -1.50
CA VAL A 115 -19.03 4.03 -0.68
C VAL A 115 -18.66 5.31 -1.42
N ARG A 116 -18.61 5.27 -2.76
CA ARG A 116 -18.08 6.36 -3.62
C ARG A 116 -18.79 7.72 -3.44
N GLU A 117 -20.02 7.73 -2.97
CA GLU A 117 -20.82 8.95 -2.76
C GLU A 117 -20.52 9.64 -1.42
N ASP A 118 -19.83 8.95 -0.51
CA ASP A 118 -19.53 9.42 0.84
C ASP A 118 -18.02 9.48 1.04
N SER A 119 -17.46 10.70 0.94
CA SER A 119 -16.03 10.94 1.09
C SER A 119 -15.49 10.56 2.47
N SER A 120 -16.33 10.58 3.52
CA SER A 120 -15.92 10.14 4.86
C SER A 120 -15.73 8.63 4.89
N LYS A 121 -16.69 7.87 4.34
CA LYS A 121 -16.59 6.41 4.27
C LYS A 121 -15.47 5.93 3.36
N ILE A 122 -15.17 6.64 2.25
CA ILE A 122 -13.97 6.36 1.45
C ILE A 122 -12.72 6.47 2.32
N ALA A 123 -12.59 7.53 3.13
CA ALA A 123 -11.44 7.73 4.00
C ALA A 123 -11.30 6.62 5.05
N VAL A 124 -12.41 6.08 5.57
CA VAL A 124 -12.40 4.92 6.48
C VAL A 124 -11.83 3.69 5.78
N VAL A 125 -12.34 3.37 4.58
CA VAL A 125 -11.83 2.25 3.77
C VAL A 125 -10.36 2.44 3.44
N GLU A 126 -9.94 3.63 2.99
CA GLU A 126 -8.53 3.93 2.71
C GLU A 126 -7.64 3.77 3.95
N THR A 127 -8.14 4.13 5.14
CA THR A 127 -7.40 3.99 6.39
C THR A 127 -7.15 2.54 6.78
N THR A 128 -7.91 1.57 6.27
CA THR A 128 -7.64 0.15 6.54
C THR A 128 -6.31 -0.32 5.97
N GLN A 129 -5.75 0.38 4.98
CA GLN A 129 -4.42 0.09 4.44
C GLN A 129 -3.32 0.20 5.49
N ALA A 130 -3.46 1.08 6.48
CA ALA A 130 -2.49 1.17 7.58
C ALA A 130 -2.40 -0.14 8.40
N GLY A 131 -3.45 -0.96 8.37
CA GLY A 131 -3.47 -2.28 9.01
C GLY A 131 -2.50 -3.28 8.38
N GLU A 132 -2.13 -3.09 7.11
CA GLU A 132 -1.15 -3.94 6.43
C GLU A 132 0.18 -4.01 7.20
N VAL A 133 0.62 -2.88 7.77
CA VAL A 133 1.86 -2.83 8.57
C VAL A 133 1.83 -3.83 9.73
N VAL A 134 0.67 -3.97 10.40
CA VAL A 134 0.50 -4.90 11.52
C VAL A 134 0.60 -6.35 11.04
N PHE A 135 -0.11 -6.69 9.96
CA PHE A 135 -0.10 -8.05 9.41
C PHE A 135 1.25 -8.43 8.81
N THR A 136 1.96 -7.49 8.18
CA THR A 136 3.29 -7.70 7.64
C THR A 136 4.29 -8.04 8.74
N ILE A 137 4.28 -7.31 9.86
CA ILE A 137 5.16 -7.60 11.00
C ILE A 137 4.84 -8.97 11.62
N ILE A 138 3.56 -9.29 11.80
CA ILE A 138 3.14 -10.60 12.31
C ILE A 138 3.56 -11.73 11.36
N GLY A 139 3.35 -11.54 10.05
CA GLY A 139 3.73 -12.49 9.01
C GLY A 139 5.24 -12.69 8.94
N GLU A 140 6.02 -11.61 9.07
CA GLU A 140 7.48 -11.68 9.13
C GLU A 140 7.96 -12.55 10.30
N VAL A 141 7.41 -12.33 11.51
CA VAL A 141 7.78 -13.13 12.69
C VAL A 141 7.36 -14.60 12.54
N LEU A 142 6.13 -14.86 12.11
CA LEU A 142 5.57 -16.22 12.08
C LEU A 142 6.02 -17.06 10.87
N VAL A 143 6.16 -16.43 9.70
CA VAL A 143 6.41 -17.14 8.43
C VAL A 143 7.88 -17.08 8.04
N LEU A 144 8.53 -15.95 8.27
CA LEU A 144 9.94 -15.75 7.90
C LEU A 144 10.92 -15.98 9.05
N ASN A 145 10.41 -16.37 10.24
CA ASN A 145 11.19 -16.46 11.49
C ASN A 145 11.96 -15.17 11.79
N GLY A 146 11.36 -14.02 11.46
CA GLY A 146 11.92 -12.71 11.76
C GLY A 146 12.05 -12.45 13.25
N THR A 147 12.85 -11.46 13.62
CA THR A 147 13.00 -11.07 15.02
C THR A 147 11.71 -10.45 15.56
N MET A 148 11.34 -10.80 16.79
CA MET A 148 10.18 -10.20 17.44
C MET A 148 10.33 -8.66 17.49
N PRO A 149 9.27 -7.89 17.18
CA PRO A 149 9.33 -6.44 17.24
C PRO A 149 9.77 -5.99 18.63
N SER A 150 10.64 -4.98 18.68
CA SER A 150 11.07 -4.42 19.95
C SER A 150 9.88 -3.80 20.70
N PHE A 151 10.05 -3.52 21.99
CA PHE A 151 9.01 -2.86 22.80
C PHE A 151 8.49 -1.57 22.15
N ILE A 152 9.37 -0.75 21.55
CA ILE A 152 8.99 0.50 20.88
C ILE A 152 8.16 0.23 19.62
N ALA A 153 8.55 -0.72 18.78
CA ALA A 153 7.75 -1.13 17.62
C ALA A 153 6.38 -1.68 18.07
N GLY A 154 6.34 -2.41 19.18
CA GLY A 154 5.09 -2.86 19.82
C GLY A 154 4.15 -1.72 20.19
N VAL A 155 4.66 -0.63 20.77
CA VAL A 155 3.87 0.59 21.04
C VAL A 155 3.32 1.18 19.75
N GLY A 156 4.14 1.25 18.69
CA GLY A 156 3.71 1.73 17.37
C GLY A 156 2.56 0.89 16.79
N ILE A 157 2.64 -0.44 16.89
CA ILE A 157 1.58 -1.37 16.46
C ILE A 157 0.27 -1.10 17.21
N VAL A 158 0.33 -0.96 18.54
CA VAL A 158 -0.85 -0.68 19.37
C VAL A 158 -1.49 0.66 18.97
N LEU A 159 -0.69 1.69 18.69
CA LEU A 159 -1.20 2.99 18.23
C LEU A 159 -1.90 2.89 16.87
N VAL A 160 -1.37 2.11 15.92
CA VAL A 160 -2.02 1.86 14.63
C VAL A 160 -3.37 1.18 14.83
N ILE A 161 -3.43 0.11 15.65
CA ILE A 161 -4.68 -0.62 15.93
C ILE A 161 -5.72 0.30 16.58
N ILE A 162 -5.35 1.04 17.63
CA ILE A 162 -6.25 1.98 18.30
C ILE A 162 -6.73 3.05 17.33
N GLY A 163 -5.81 3.62 16.53
CA GLY A 163 -6.14 4.65 15.55
C GLY A 163 -7.15 4.17 14.52
N MET A 164 -7.02 2.93 14.04
CA MET A 164 -7.97 2.31 13.11
C MET A 164 -9.34 2.06 13.75
N MET A 165 -9.38 1.49 14.97
CA MET A 165 -10.64 1.25 15.70
C MET A 165 -11.40 2.56 15.94
N LEU A 166 -10.69 3.60 16.38
CA LEU A 166 -11.28 4.91 16.63
C LEU A 166 -11.75 5.59 15.34
N ASN A 167 -11.06 5.40 14.22
CA ASN A 167 -11.48 5.96 12.94
C ASN A 167 -12.82 5.37 12.46
N ASN A 168 -13.02 4.07 12.71
CA ASN A 168 -14.28 3.40 12.39
C ASN A 168 -15.43 3.90 13.28
N LEU A 169 -15.23 3.95 14.60
CA LEU A 169 -16.27 4.35 15.57
C LEU A 169 -16.77 5.78 15.42
N VAL A 170 -15.96 6.69 14.88
CA VAL A 170 -16.35 8.09 14.66
C VAL A 170 -17.10 8.27 13.33
N SER A 171 -16.83 7.43 12.33
CA SER A 171 -17.49 7.56 11.02
C SER A 171 -18.86 6.88 10.94
N ASP A 172 -19.23 6.06 11.94
CA ASP A 172 -20.58 5.51 12.12
C ASP A 172 -21.56 6.53 12.75
N LYS A 173 -21.10 7.73 13.11
CA LYS A 173 -21.93 8.86 13.55
C LYS A 173 -22.05 9.93 12.47
#